data_AF-A0AAQ4RTH2-F1
#
_entry.id   AF-A0AAQ4RTH2-F1
#
_cell.length_a   1.000
_cell.length_b   1.000
_cell.length_c   1.000
_cell.angle_alpha   90.00
_cell.angle_beta   90.00
_cell.angle_gamma   90.00
#
_symmetry.space_group_name_H-M   'P 1'
#
loop_
_entity.id
_entity.type
_entity.pdbx_description
1 polymer ?
#
loop_
_entity_poly.entity_id
_entity_poly.type
_entity_poly.pdbx_seq_one_letter_code
_entity_poly.pdbx_strand_id
1 'polypeptide(L)'
;MLGLDIIMCTFSVLSVAARADFKARNCSEVREACVGKGFSFAHVPIQEIPGEHLRVCPQGSTCCTQEMEDKFGQQSKQDFENLVDEMSHELRSTFVSRHERFDEFFLELLENTQRSLNEMFVRTYGKPYMQNSEVFENLFAELKRYYMGGNVNLEEMLNDFWSRLLERMFTLLNSQYVITEDYLECISKYTDQLKPFGDVPRKLKAQVTRAFIAARTFVQGLSVGREVAQRVSKFFPRLCLAFLLQGHTSLWYFRCKRVPTGYFSEQFVLSWYKSSGSLRLEDRGEQHPGMHPGPDQDAVLPLLSGHAGPQIL
;
A
#
# COMPACT_ATOMS: atom_id res chain seq x y z
N MET A 1 53.07 -47.66 38.78
CA MET A 1 51.95 -46.79 39.23
C MET A 1 51.29 -46.19 38.01
N LEU A 2 50.35 -46.89 37.38
CA LEU A 2 49.64 -46.43 36.17
C LEU A 2 48.24 -47.08 36.06
N GLY A 3 47.70 -47.58 37.17
CA GLY A 3 46.45 -48.34 37.22
C GLY A 3 45.44 -47.88 38.26
N LEU A 4 45.73 -46.82 39.02
CA LEU A 4 44.83 -46.28 40.05
C LEU A 4 44.06 -45.03 39.59
N ASP A 5 44.61 -44.24 38.67
CA ASP A 5 44.00 -42.97 38.23
C ASP A 5 42.87 -43.14 37.18
N ILE A 6 42.78 -44.31 36.53
CA ILE A 6 41.72 -44.59 35.54
C ILE A 6 40.41 -45.03 36.23
N ILE A 7 40.48 -45.57 37.45
CA ILE A 7 39.31 -46.09 38.18
C ILE A 7 38.56 -44.97 38.93
N MET A 8 39.24 -43.88 39.30
CA MET A 8 38.61 -42.74 39.99
C MET A 8 37.84 -41.81 39.04
N CYS A 9 38.19 -41.79 37.75
CA CYS A 9 37.46 -41.00 36.74
C CYS A 9 36.18 -41.69 36.25
N THR A 10 36.08 -43.02 36.29
CA THR A 10 34.87 -43.74 35.87
C THR A 10 33.77 -43.73 36.94
N PHE A 11 34.11 -43.67 38.23
CA PHE A 11 33.11 -43.53 39.31
C PHE A 11 32.55 -42.12 39.49
N SER A 12 33.29 -41.08 39.06
CA SER A 12 32.79 -39.69 39.09
C SER A 12 31.85 -39.37 37.93
N VAL A 13 31.92 -40.12 36.83
CA VAL A 13 30.99 -39.99 35.70
C VAL A 13 29.70 -40.80 35.91
N LEU A 14 29.74 -41.89 36.69
CA LEU A 14 28.52 -42.64 37.05
C LEU A 14 27.70 -42.03 38.21
N SER A 15 28.27 -41.10 38.99
CA SER A 15 27.54 -40.44 40.09
C SER A 15 26.87 -39.11 39.71
N VAL A 16 27.12 -38.58 38.51
CA VAL A 16 26.38 -37.43 37.95
C VAL A 16 25.18 -37.87 37.09
N ALA A 17 25.06 -39.16 36.74
CA ALA A 17 23.89 -39.71 36.05
C ALA A 17 22.69 -40.02 36.96
N ALA A 18 22.80 -39.75 38.27
CA ALA A 18 21.74 -40.01 39.25
C ALA A 18 21.27 -38.73 39.95
N ARG A 19 20.99 -37.67 39.17
CA ARG A 19 20.10 -36.55 39.53
C ARG A 19 19.60 -35.85 38.26
N ALA A 20 19.13 -36.62 37.28
CA ALA A 20 18.03 -36.13 36.47
C ALA A 20 16.82 -36.13 37.42
N ASP A 21 16.48 -34.95 37.93
CA ASP A 21 15.26 -34.74 38.71
C ASP A 21 14.10 -35.44 37.98
N PHE A 22 13.58 -36.51 38.58
CA PHE A 22 12.27 -37.08 38.29
C PHE A 22 11.21 -36.06 38.76
N LYS A 23 11.30 -34.81 38.30
CA LYS A 23 10.24 -33.83 38.46
C LYS A 23 9.09 -34.38 37.64
N ALA A 24 8.09 -34.89 38.34
CA ALA A 24 6.88 -35.43 37.74
C ALA A 24 6.44 -34.54 36.58
N ARG A 25 6.21 -35.20 35.44
CA ARG A 25 5.62 -34.71 34.20
C ARG A 25 4.22 -34.12 34.46
N ASN A 26 4.11 -33.04 35.24
CA ASN A 26 2.86 -32.48 35.76
C ASN A 26 2.40 -31.31 34.87
N CYS A 27 1.12 -31.32 34.51
CA CYS A 27 0.49 -30.38 33.60
C CYS A 27 -0.25 -29.22 34.30
N SER A 28 -0.04 -29.02 35.61
CA SER A 28 -0.69 -27.97 36.40
C SER A 28 -0.49 -26.56 35.85
N GLU A 29 0.72 -26.23 35.38
CA GLU A 29 1.04 -24.93 34.78
C GLU A 29 0.28 -24.71 33.45
N VAL A 30 0.09 -25.78 32.67
CA VAL A 30 -0.68 -25.74 31.42
C VAL A 30 -2.14 -25.49 31.73
N ARG A 31 -2.67 -26.16 32.77
CA ARG A 31 -4.04 -25.97 33.25
C ARG A 31 -4.31 -24.54 33.70
N GLU A 32 -3.41 -23.96 34.50
CA GLU A 32 -3.52 -22.57 34.96
C GLU A 32 -3.47 -21.59 33.79
N ALA A 33 -2.58 -21.82 32.81
CA ALA A 33 -2.51 -20.99 31.61
C ALA A 33 -3.78 -21.06 30.74
N CYS A 34 -4.41 -22.24 30.64
CA CYS A 34 -5.68 -22.40 29.93
C CYS A 34 -6.79 -21.57 30.59
N VAL A 35 -6.91 -21.67 31.93
CA VAL A 35 -7.90 -20.93 32.71
C VAL A 35 -7.65 -19.42 32.62
N GLY A 36 -6.39 -18.98 32.73
CA GLY A 36 -6.01 -17.57 32.61
C GLY A 36 -6.30 -16.96 31.23
N LYS A 37 -6.49 -17.80 30.20
CA LYS A 37 -6.90 -17.40 28.86
C LYS A 37 -8.40 -17.61 28.59
N GLY A 38 -9.18 -17.99 29.61
CA GLY A 38 -10.62 -18.17 29.52
C GLY A 38 -11.07 -19.53 28.96
N PHE A 39 -10.16 -20.49 28.78
CA PHE A 39 -10.53 -21.83 28.36
C PHE A 39 -10.98 -22.67 29.55
N SER A 40 -12.11 -23.36 29.39
CA SER A 40 -12.61 -24.38 30.31
C SER A 40 -12.65 -25.73 29.59
N PHE A 41 -11.88 -26.67 30.10
CA PHE A 41 -11.83 -28.05 29.62
C PHE A 41 -12.27 -28.98 30.76
N ALA A 42 -13.15 -29.93 30.45
CA ALA A 42 -13.61 -30.91 31.43
C ALA A 42 -12.45 -31.83 31.89
N HIS A 43 -11.52 -32.14 30.98
CA HIS A 43 -10.41 -33.07 31.23
C HIS A 43 -9.10 -32.49 30.71
N VAL A 44 -8.36 -31.80 31.59
CA VAL A 44 -6.94 -31.50 31.39
C VAL A 44 -6.14 -32.60 32.08
N PRO A 45 -5.23 -33.29 31.40
CA PRO A 45 -4.38 -34.31 32.00
C PRO A 45 -3.65 -33.75 33.23
N ILE A 46 -3.57 -34.51 34.32
CA ILE A 46 -2.77 -34.12 35.49
C ILE A 46 -1.28 -34.37 35.22
N GLN A 47 -0.98 -35.36 34.38
CA GLN A 47 0.38 -35.70 33.95
C GLN A 47 0.48 -35.79 32.42
N GLU A 48 1.69 -35.69 31.88
CA GLU A 48 1.94 -35.81 30.43
C GLU A 48 1.48 -37.18 29.92
N ILE A 49 0.75 -37.15 28.80
CA ILE A 49 0.26 -38.32 28.08
C ILE A 49 1.03 -38.49 26.75
N PRO A 50 1.07 -39.69 26.16
CA PRO A 50 1.54 -39.87 24.78
C PRO A 50 0.68 -39.05 23.82
N GLY A 51 1.29 -38.31 22.89
CA GLY A 51 0.62 -37.37 21.99
C GLY A 51 0.19 -37.93 20.63
N GLU A 52 0.12 -39.25 20.48
CA GLU A 52 -0.22 -39.93 19.21
C GLU A 52 -1.58 -39.53 18.63
N HIS A 53 -2.49 -39.04 19.48
CA HIS A 53 -3.82 -38.54 19.10
C HIS A 53 -3.82 -37.12 18.51
N LEU A 54 -2.69 -36.41 18.55
CA LEU A 54 -2.59 -35.02 18.09
C LEU A 54 -2.29 -34.98 16.59
N ARG A 55 -2.89 -34.02 15.88
CA ARG A 55 -2.76 -33.88 14.42
C ARG A 55 -1.80 -32.77 14.01
N VAL A 56 -1.68 -31.75 14.85
CA VAL A 56 -1.00 -30.50 14.54
C VAL A 56 0.26 -30.37 15.38
N CYS A 57 0.15 -30.68 16.67
CA CYS A 57 1.27 -30.71 17.60
C CYS A 57 2.23 -31.87 17.26
N PRO A 58 3.56 -31.66 17.36
CA PRO A 58 4.53 -32.73 17.23
C PRO A 58 4.24 -33.94 18.13
N GLN A 59 4.44 -35.12 17.56
CA GLN A 59 4.25 -36.41 18.22
C GLN A 59 5.27 -36.58 19.36
N GLY A 60 4.80 -36.70 20.60
CA GLY A 60 5.63 -36.79 21.81
C GLY A 60 4.82 -36.73 23.11
N SER A 61 5.47 -36.71 24.28
CA SER A 61 4.76 -36.50 25.57
C SER A 61 4.17 -35.08 25.63
N THR A 62 2.89 -34.97 25.99
CA THR A 62 2.10 -33.73 25.89
C THR A 62 1.09 -33.62 27.04
N CYS A 63 0.73 -32.38 27.39
CA CYS A 63 -0.33 -32.06 28.34
C CYS A 63 -1.68 -31.74 27.66
N CYS A 64 -1.78 -31.96 26.35
CA CYS A 64 -2.91 -31.53 25.55
C CYS A 64 -3.70 -32.71 24.98
N THR A 65 -5.02 -32.68 25.17
CA THR A 65 -5.96 -33.63 24.56
C THR A 65 -6.33 -33.17 23.15
N GLN A 66 -6.98 -34.03 22.38
CA GLN A 66 -7.49 -33.66 21.06
C GLN A 66 -8.51 -32.51 21.14
N GLU A 67 -9.40 -32.49 22.14
CA GLU A 67 -10.34 -31.37 22.35
C GLU A 67 -9.61 -30.05 22.61
N MET A 68 -8.50 -30.09 23.36
CA MET A 68 -7.67 -28.92 23.61
C MET A 68 -7.01 -28.43 22.31
N GLU A 69 -6.43 -29.34 21.53
CA GLU A 69 -5.81 -29.02 20.24
C GLU A 69 -6.82 -28.40 19.25
N ASP A 70 -8.02 -28.98 19.15
CA ASP A 70 -9.08 -28.48 18.27
C ASP A 70 -9.55 -27.07 18.70
N LYS A 71 -9.80 -26.84 19.99
CA LYS A 71 -10.21 -25.51 20.49
C LYS A 71 -9.10 -24.47 20.33
N PHE A 72 -7.84 -24.83 20.62
CA PHE A 72 -6.72 -23.91 20.40
C PHE A 72 -6.51 -23.61 18.92
N GLY A 73 -6.69 -24.59 18.04
CA GLY A 73 -6.65 -24.40 16.60
C GLY A 73 -7.74 -23.45 16.12
N GLN A 74 -8.98 -23.63 16.61
CA GLN A 74 -10.10 -22.75 16.28
C GLN A 74 -9.89 -21.31 16.78
N GLN A 75 -9.47 -21.13 18.04
CA GLN A 75 -9.20 -19.79 18.58
C GLN A 75 -8.05 -19.13 17.83
N SER A 76 -6.96 -19.85 17.58
CA SER A 76 -5.80 -19.30 16.86
C SER A 76 -6.16 -18.87 15.43
N LYS A 77 -7.03 -19.64 14.76
CA LYS A 77 -7.62 -19.27 13.47
C LYS A 77 -8.38 -17.95 13.58
N GLN A 78 -9.28 -17.84 14.56
CA GLN A 78 -10.12 -16.67 14.74
C GLN A 78 -9.28 -15.43 15.09
N ASP A 79 -8.31 -15.56 15.99
CA ASP A 79 -7.40 -14.47 16.37
C ASP A 79 -6.62 -13.96 15.16
N PHE A 80 -6.13 -14.88 14.31
CA PHE A 80 -5.44 -14.51 13.08
C PHE A 80 -6.37 -13.85 12.05
N GLU A 81 -7.57 -14.40 11.84
CA GLU A 81 -8.59 -13.82 10.96
C GLU A 81 -8.94 -12.38 11.40
N ASN A 82 -9.11 -12.15 12.70
CA ASN A 82 -9.36 -10.83 13.27
C ASN A 82 -8.17 -9.89 13.04
N LEU A 83 -6.94 -10.33 13.31
CA LEU A 83 -5.74 -9.51 13.11
C LEU A 83 -5.58 -9.09 11.64
N VAL A 84 -5.76 -10.02 10.71
CA VAL A 84 -5.71 -9.74 9.27
C VAL A 84 -6.80 -8.78 8.84
N ASP A 85 -8.01 -8.92 9.39
CA ASP A 85 -9.13 -8.01 9.10
C ASP A 85 -8.87 -6.60 9.65
N GLU A 86 -8.36 -6.48 10.88
CA GLU A 86 -7.99 -5.20 11.49
C GLU A 86 -6.90 -4.48 10.69
N MET A 87 -5.80 -5.16 10.36
CA MET A 87 -4.73 -4.58 9.52
C MET A 87 -5.24 -4.19 8.13
N SER A 88 -6.08 -5.03 7.52
CA SER A 88 -6.70 -4.73 6.22
C SER A 88 -7.64 -3.53 6.30
N HIS A 89 -8.39 -3.41 7.40
CA HIS A 89 -9.27 -2.28 7.64
C HIS A 89 -8.49 -0.97 7.72
N GLU A 90 -7.37 -0.94 8.46
CA GLU A 90 -6.49 0.23 8.57
C GLU A 90 -5.90 0.64 7.22
N LEU A 91 -5.38 -0.32 6.46
CA LEU A 91 -4.86 -0.09 5.10
C LEU A 91 -5.95 0.44 4.17
N ARG A 92 -7.13 -0.18 4.18
CA ARG A 92 -8.28 0.24 3.38
C ARG A 92 -8.72 1.66 3.72
N SER A 93 -8.82 1.98 5.01
CA SER A 93 -9.16 3.32 5.49
C SER A 93 -8.13 4.36 5.02
N THR A 94 -6.84 4.00 5.06
CA THR A 94 -5.78 4.85 4.53
C THR A 94 -5.96 5.12 3.04
N PHE A 95 -6.20 4.09 2.21
CA PHE A 95 -6.45 4.29 0.77
C PHE A 95 -7.65 5.19 0.50
N VAL A 96 -8.76 5.00 1.23
CA VAL A 96 -9.96 5.85 1.10
C VAL A 96 -9.65 7.30 1.46
N SER A 97 -9.03 7.54 2.63
CA SER A 97 -8.71 8.89 3.08
C SER A 97 -7.73 9.61 2.14
N ARG A 98 -6.72 8.89 1.63
CA ARG A 98 -5.76 9.47 0.67
C ARG A 98 -6.41 9.76 -0.68
N HIS A 99 -7.34 8.90 -1.13
CA HIS A 99 -8.10 9.11 -2.34
C HIS A 99 -8.95 10.38 -2.22
N GLU A 100 -9.80 10.46 -1.20
CA GLU A 100 -10.68 11.61 -0.96
C GLU A 100 -9.89 12.92 -0.85
N ARG A 101 -8.80 12.93 -0.06
CA ARG A 101 -7.98 14.12 0.12
C ARG A 101 -7.32 14.59 -1.18
N PHE A 102 -6.81 13.66 -1.98
CA PHE A 102 -6.17 14.03 -3.25
C PHE A 102 -7.20 14.48 -4.28
N ASP A 103 -8.36 13.82 -4.32
CA ASP A 103 -9.46 14.15 -5.22
C ASP A 103 -10.00 15.57 -4.97
N GLU A 104 -10.27 15.88 -3.70
CA GLU A 104 -10.66 17.22 -3.25
C GLU A 104 -9.59 18.26 -3.63
N PHE A 105 -8.34 18.01 -3.29
CA PHE A 105 -7.22 18.91 -3.61
C PHE A 105 -7.13 19.22 -5.11
N PHE A 106 -7.19 18.18 -5.97
CA PHE A 106 -7.01 18.37 -7.40
C PHE A 106 -8.19 19.11 -8.06
N LEU A 107 -9.42 18.81 -7.63
CA LEU A 107 -10.61 19.51 -8.10
C LEU A 107 -10.63 20.97 -7.64
N GLU A 108 -10.28 21.22 -6.38
CA GLU A 108 -10.16 22.58 -5.85
C GLU A 108 -9.07 23.37 -6.58
N LEU A 109 -7.95 22.73 -6.91
CA LEU A 109 -6.88 23.34 -7.68
C LEU A 109 -7.38 23.82 -9.06
N LEU A 110 -8.17 23.00 -9.75
CA LEU A 110 -8.75 23.36 -11.05
C LEU A 110 -9.72 24.53 -10.93
N GLU A 111 -10.57 24.51 -9.90
CA GLU A 111 -11.54 25.58 -9.64
C GLU A 111 -10.87 26.90 -9.28
N ASN A 112 -9.87 26.85 -8.41
CA ASN A 112 -9.09 28.02 -8.01
C ASN A 112 -8.30 28.57 -9.21
N THR A 113 -7.75 27.70 -10.06
CA THR A 113 -7.06 28.13 -11.29
C THR A 113 -8.02 28.79 -12.27
N GLN A 114 -9.21 28.21 -12.49
CA GLN A 114 -10.24 28.80 -13.35
C GLN A 114 -10.69 30.17 -12.82
N ARG A 115 -10.97 30.26 -11.51
CA ARG A 115 -11.39 31.50 -10.86
C ARG A 115 -10.32 32.58 -10.99
N SER A 116 -9.06 32.25 -10.67
CA SER A 116 -7.94 33.18 -10.73
C SER A 116 -7.68 33.67 -12.16
N LEU A 117 -7.73 32.77 -13.16
CA LEU A 117 -7.62 33.15 -14.56
C LEU A 117 -8.74 34.11 -14.95
N ASN A 118 -9.98 33.78 -14.61
CA ASN A 118 -11.13 34.61 -14.93
C ASN A 118 -11.03 36.01 -14.30
N GLU A 119 -10.72 36.10 -13.01
CA GLU A 119 -10.53 37.38 -12.31
C GLU A 119 -9.44 38.23 -12.96
N MET A 120 -8.29 37.62 -13.27
CA MET A 120 -7.17 38.31 -13.92
C MET A 120 -7.55 38.77 -15.33
N PHE A 121 -8.24 37.95 -16.12
CA PHE A 121 -8.60 38.26 -17.50
C PHE A 121 -9.71 39.30 -17.59
N VAL A 122 -10.71 39.26 -16.70
CA VAL A 122 -11.72 40.32 -16.58
C VAL A 122 -11.04 41.65 -16.29
N ARG A 123 -10.10 41.68 -15.34
CA ARG A 123 -9.37 42.90 -14.97
C ARG A 123 -8.46 43.42 -16.09
N THR A 124 -7.81 42.52 -16.84
CA THR A 124 -6.79 42.88 -17.84
C THR A 124 -7.40 43.21 -19.19
N TYR A 125 -8.36 42.40 -19.65
CA TYR A 125 -8.92 42.49 -21.00
C TYR A 125 -10.35 43.03 -21.03
N GLY A 126 -11.08 43.02 -19.91
CA GLY A 126 -12.41 43.61 -19.81
C GLY A 126 -13.44 42.96 -20.75
N LYS A 127 -14.24 43.79 -21.43
CA LYS A 127 -15.36 43.36 -22.28
C LYS A 127 -14.99 42.33 -23.36
N PRO A 128 -13.91 42.50 -24.14
CA PRO A 128 -13.46 41.49 -25.11
C PRO A 128 -13.38 40.06 -24.54
N TYR A 129 -12.82 39.92 -23.34
CA TYR A 129 -12.76 38.63 -22.66
C TYR A 129 -14.14 38.18 -22.17
N MET A 130 -14.90 39.06 -21.50
CA MET A 130 -16.21 38.70 -20.94
C MET A 130 -17.20 38.21 -22.01
N GLN A 131 -17.09 38.70 -23.25
CA GLN A 131 -17.92 38.27 -24.37
C GLN A 131 -17.47 36.94 -25.01
N ASN A 132 -16.28 36.44 -24.66
CA ASN A 132 -15.69 35.23 -25.22
C ASN A 132 -15.19 34.27 -24.12
N SER A 133 -15.62 34.46 -22.86
CA SER A 133 -15.14 33.68 -21.70
C SER A 133 -15.48 32.21 -21.83
N GLU A 134 -16.55 31.89 -22.57
CA GLU A 134 -17.01 30.53 -22.86
C GLU A 134 -15.89 29.63 -23.41
N VAL A 135 -14.94 30.19 -24.20
CA VAL A 135 -13.80 29.41 -24.74
C VAL A 135 -12.94 28.83 -23.61
N PHE A 136 -12.73 29.61 -22.54
CA PHE A 136 -11.96 29.19 -21.37
C PHE A 136 -12.81 28.33 -20.42
N GLU A 137 -14.08 28.68 -20.23
CA GLU A 137 -15.00 27.88 -19.41
C GLU A 137 -15.13 26.45 -19.94
N ASN A 138 -15.27 26.28 -21.26
CA ASN A 138 -15.31 24.98 -21.92
C ASN A 138 -14.00 24.20 -21.74
N LEU A 139 -12.84 24.86 -21.81
CA LEU A 139 -11.55 24.22 -21.53
C LEU A 139 -11.50 23.63 -20.12
N PHE A 140 -11.86 24.40 -19.10
CA PHE A 140 -11.86 23.91 -17.72
C PHE A 140 -12.91 22.82 -17.47
N ALA A 141 -14.09 22.92 -18.12
CA ALA A 141 -15.10 21.87 -18.06
C ALA A 141 -14.59 20.54 -18.63
N GLU A 142 -13.92 20.57 -19.79
CA GLU A 142 -13.33 19.37 -20.39
C GLU A 142 -12.16 18.81 -19.58
N LEU A 143 -11.32 19.67 -18.98
CA LEU A 143 -10.27 19.24 -18.06
C LEU A 143 -10.84 18.49 -16.85
N LYS A 144 -11.90 19.04 -16.22
CA LYS A 144 -12.62 18.35 -15.12
C LYS A 144 -13.23 17.04 -15.60
N ARG A 145 -13.87 17.01 -16.77
CA ARG A 145 -14.46 15.81 -17.36
C ARG A 145 -13.43 14.72 -17.62
N TYR A 146 -12.26 15.08 -18.16
CA TYR A 146 -11.14 14.15 -18.35
C TYR A 146 -10.70 13.54 -17.02
N TYR A 147 -10.53 14.37 -15.99
CA TYR A 147 -10.11 13.93 -14.67
C TYR A 147 -11.11 12.97 -14.03
N MET A 148 -12.41 13.29 -14.07
CA MET A 148 -13.51 12.47 -13.52
C MET A 148 -13.77 11.15 -14.28
N GLY A 149 -12.92 10.80 -15.25
CA GLY A 149 -13.02 9.53 -15.97
C GLY A 149 -13.77 9.60 -17.30
N GLY A 150 -14.14 10.78 -17.77
CA GLY A 150 -14.77 10.97 -19.07
C GLY A 150 -13.89 10.48 -20.23
N ASN A 151 -14.55 10.06 -21.32
CA ASN A 151 -13.89 9.67 -22.57
C ASN A 151 -13.47 10.92 -23.35
N VAL A 152 -12.38 11.55 -22.93
CA VAL A 152 -11.83 12.78 -23.49
C VAL A 152 -10.40 12.52 -23.93
N ASN A 153 -10.06 12.90 -25.16
CA ASN A 153 -8.69 12.94 -25.63
C ASN A 153 -8.07 14.29 -25.26
N LEU A 154 -7.21 14.29 -24.24
CA LEU A 154 -6.67 15.52 -23.66
C LEU A 154 -5.84 16.32 -24.67
N GLU A 155 -5.06 15.66 -25.52
CA GLU A 155 -4.24 16.36 -26.52
C GLU A 155 -5.09 17.03 -27.60
N GLU A 156 -6.11 16.31 -28.08
CA GLU A 156 -7.06 16.80 -29.08
C GLU A 156 -7.87 17.98 -28.54
N MET A 157 -8.43 17.85 -27.34
CA MET A 157 -9.17 18.93 -26.67
C MET A 157 -8.30 20.19 -26.49
N LEU A 158 -7.03 20.04 -26.13
CA LEU A 158 -6.11 21.17 -26.02
C LEU A 158 -5.79 21.79 -27.37
N ASN A 159 -5.62 20.99 -28.43
CA ASN A 159 -5.43 21.53 -29.79
C ASN A 159 -6.69 22.30 -30.24
N ASP A 160 -7.89 21.76 -30.01
CA ASP A 160 -9.16 22.40 -30.33
C ASP A 160 -9.35 23.72 -29.60
N PHE A 161 -8.97 23.79 -28.31
CA PHE A 161 -8.97 25.04 -27.55
C PHE A 161 -8.10 26.10 -28.24
N TRP A 162 -6.88 25.77 -28.64
CA TRP A 162 -5.98 26.73 -29.27
C TRP A 162 -6.45 27.17 -30.65
N SER A 163 -7.02 26.26 -31.45
CA SER A 163 -7.62 26.58 -32.75
C SER A 163 -8.79 27.56 -32.59
N ARG A 164 -9.73 27.27 -31.69
CA ARG A 164 -10.88 28.15 -31.40
C ARG A 164 -10.42 29.51 -30.85
N LEU A 165 -9.43 29.51 -29.96
CA LEU A 165 -8.89 30.75 -29.40
C LEU A 165 -8.22 31.61 -30.49
N LEU A 166 -7.48 31.00 -31.42
CA LEU A 166 -6.87 31.70 -32.54
C LEU A 166 -7.92 32.38 -33.41
N GLU A 167 -8.96 31.66 -33.83
CA GLU A 167 -10.03 32.20 -34.66
C GLU A 167 -10.74 33.39 -34.00
N ARG A 168 -11.04 33.26 -32.70
CA ARG A 168 -11.67 34.34 -31.91
C ARG A 168 -10.77 35.55 -31.77
N MET A 169 -9.50 35.35 -31.41
CA MET A 169 -8.54 36.46 -31.28
C MET A 169 -8.27 37.14 -32.61
N PHE A 170 -8.13 36.37 -33.69
CA PHE A 170 -7.90 36.92 -35.02
C PHE A 170 -9.07 37.80 -35.47
N THR A 171 -10.30 37.36 -35.24
CA THR A 171 -11.52 38.12 -35.55
C THR A 171 -11.64 39.39 -34.69
N LEU A 172 -11.31 39.30 -33.40
CA LEU A 172 -11.35 40.46 -32.50
C LEU A 172 -10.30 41.53 -32.87
N LEU A 173 -9.08 41.11 -33.22
CA LEU A 173 -8.00 42.02 -33.58
C LEU A 173 -8.18 42.65 -34.97
N ASN A 174 -8.98 42.03 -35.84
CA ASN A 174 -9.21 42.44 -37.22
C ASN A 174 -10.69 42.77 -37.48
N SER A 175 -11.38 43.33 -36.49
CA SER A 175 -12.84 43.58 -36.55
C SER A 175 -13.30 44.52 -37.67
N GLN A 176 -12.37 45.24 -38.30
CA GLN A 176 -12.61 46.10 -39.46
C GLN A 176 -12.78 45.33 -40.78
N TYR A 177 -12.42 44.04 -40.81
CA TYR A 177 -12.54 43.18 -41.98
C TYR A 177 -13.65 42.16 -41.78
N VAL A 178 -14.30 41.77 -42.89
CA VAL A 178 -15.20 40.60 -42.91
C VAL A 178 -14.34 39.36 -43.10
N ILE A 179 -14.08 38.64 -42.01
CA ILE A 179 -13.29 37.42 -42.03
C ILE A 179 -14.23 36.25 -42.31
N THR A 180 -14.06 35.60 -43.45
CA THR A 180 -14.84 34.42 -43.85
C THR A 180 -14.27 33.14 -43.23
N GLU A 181 -15.08 32.09 -43.18
CA GLU A 181 -14.66 30.77 -42.69
C GLU A 181 -13.49 30.21 -43.53
N ASP A 182 -13.55 30.35 -44.86
CA ASP A 182 -12.45 29.98 -45.77
C ASP A 182 -11.14 30.69 -45.43
N TYR A 183 -11.23 31.95 -44.97
CA TYR A 183 -10.05 32.72 -44.56
C TYR A 183 -9.47 32.19 -43.24
N LEU A 184 -10.32 31.82 -42.28
CA LEU A 184 -9.88 31.21 -41.02
C LEU A 184 -9.25 29.83 -41.27
N GLU A 185 -9.80 29.02 -42.17
CA GLU A 185 -9.21 27.74 -42.58
C GLU A 185 -7.83 27.96 -43.22
N CYS A 186 -7.69 29.00 -44.04
CA CYS A 186 -6.40 29.41 -44.59
C CYS A 186 -5.40 29.77 -43.50
N ILE A 187 -5.79 30.61 -42.53
CA ILE A 187 -4.93 30.98 -41.39
C ILE A 187 -4.50 29.75 -40.59
N SER A 188 -5.42 28.81 -40.35
CA SER A 188 -5.15 27.58 -39.62
C SER A 188 -3.96 26.81 -40.23
N LYS A 189 -3.83 26.77 -41.56
CA LYS A 189 -2.72 26.12 -42.29
C LYS A 189 -1.34 26.73 -42.03
N TYR A 190 -1.28 28.01 -41.62
CA TYR A 190 -0.03 28.70 -41.33
C TYR A 190 0.30 28.81 -39.83
N THR A 191 -0.58 28.31 -38.95
CA THR A 191 -0.44 28.45 -37.50
C THR A 191 0.89 27.90 -36.97
N ASP A 192 1.33 26.74 -37.48
CA ASP A 192 2.58 26.11 -37.04
C ASP A 192 3.83 26.90 -37.42
N GLN A 193 3.79 27.62 -38.54
CA GLN A 193 4.90 28.43 -39.04
C GLN A 193 4.94 29.80 -38.34
N LEU A 194 3.79 30.45 -38.20
CA LEU A 194 3.67 31.79 -37.63
C LEU A 194 3.72 31.81 -36.11
N LYS A 195 3.33 30.70 -35.46
CA LYS A 195 3.27 30.55 -33.99
C LYS A 195 2.66 31.79 -33.31
N PRO A 196 1.38 32.11 -33.55
CA PRO A 196 0.73 33.32 -33.01
C PRO A 196 0.75 33.39 -31.47
N PHE A 197 0.83 32.23 -30.80
CA PHE A 197 0.97 32.12 -29.34
C PHE A 197 2.38 31.70 -28.89
N GLY A 198 3.37 31.82 -29.78
CA GLY A 198 4.72 31.34 -29.55
C GLY A 198 4.76 29.85 -29.22
N ASP A 199 5.60 29.48 -28.24
CA ASP A 199 5.72 28.10 -27.77
C ASP A 199 4.72 27.73 -26.65
N VAL A 200 3.83 28.65 -26.26
CA VAL A 200 2.89 28.44 -25.13
C VAL A 200 1.97 27.23 -25.37
N PRO A 201 1.31 27.07 -26.54
CA PRO A 201 0.44 25.91 -26.78
C PRO A 201 1.15 24.57 -26.60
N ARG A 202 2.38 24.46 -27.15
CA ARG A 202 3.20 23.25 -27.07
C ARG A 202 3.61 22.94 -25.63
N LYS A 203 4.08 23.95 -24.89
CA LYS A 203 4.51 23.78 -23.49
C LYS A 203 3.34 23.44 -22.59
N LEU A 204 2.23 24.18 -22.71
CA LEU A 204 1.02 23.94 -21.94
C LEU A 204 0.47 22.54 -22.21
N LYS A 205 0.38 22.13 -23.49
CA LYS A 205 -0.06 20.77 -23.84
C LYS A 205 0.79 19.71 -23.17
N ALA A 206 2.11 19.79 -23.27
CA ALA A 206 3.00 18.81 -22.67
C ALA A 206 2.88 18.75 -21.13
N GLN A 207 2.76 19.90 -20.47
CA GLN A 207 2.66 19.99 -19.01
C GLN A 207 1.31 19.49 -18.50
N VAL A 208 0.22 19.98 -19.09
CA VAL A 208 -1.16 19.62 -18.71
C VAL A 208 -1.38 18.13 -18.95
N THR A 209 -0.99 17.59 -20.12
CA THR A 209 -1.16 16.16 -20.40
C THR A 209 -0.48 15.28 -19.37
N ARG A 210 0.79 15.57 -19.04
CA ARG A 210 1.52 14.80 -18.02
C ARG A 210 0.91 14.91 -16.64
N ALA A 211 0.54 16.12 -16.21
CA ALA A 211 -0.01 16.35 -14.88
C ALA A 211 -1.36 15.64 -14.69
N PHE A 212 -2.26 15.74 -15.67
CA PHE A 212 -3.59 15.13 -15.59
C PHE A 212 -3.55 13.60 -15.69
N ILE A 213 -2.69 13.03 -16.55
CA ILE A 213 -2.47 11.58 -16.58
C ILE A 213 -1.96 11.11 -15.21
N ALA A 214 -0.93 11.76 -14.67
CA ALA A 214 -0.36 11.39 -13.38
C ALA A 214 -1.40 11.46 -12.25
N ALA A 215 -2.16 12.56 -12.16
CA ALA A 215 -3.20 12.74 -11.15
C ALA A 215 -4.29 11.66 -11.26
N ARG A 216 -4.81 11.42 -12.47
CA ARG A 216 -5.84 10.40 -12.71
C ARG A 216 -5.33 9.00 -12.39
N THR A 217 -4.13 8.64 -12.84
CA THR A 217 -3.52 7.33 -12.55
C THR A 217 -3.26 7.16 -11.06
N PHE A 218 -2.86 8.21 -10.34
CA PHE A 218 -2.64 8.15 -8.90
C PHE A 218 -3.95 7.83 -8.14
N VAL A 219 -5.04 8.54 -8.43
CA VAL A 219 -6.35 8.33 -7.81
C VAL A 219 -6.91 6.95 -8.14
N GLN A 220 -6.79 6.52 -9.39
CA GLN A 220 -7.14 5.17 -9.81
C GLN A 220 -6.31 4.11 -9.06
N GLY A 221 -5.01 4.35 -8.88
CA GLY A 221 -4.11 3.48 -8.14
C GLY A 221 -4.52 3.33 -6.66
N LEU A 222 -4.95 4.42 -6.01
CA LEU A 222 -5.46 4.37 -4.64
C LEU A 222 -6.76 3.55 -4.54
N SER A 223 -7.67 3.69 -5.51
CA SER A 223 -8.89 2.90 -5.58
C SER A 223 -8.61 1.41 -5.79
N VAL A 224 -7.69 1.06 -6.69
CA VAL A 224 -7.25 -0.33 -6.91
C VAL A 224 -6.55 -0.88 -5.67
N GLY A 225 -5.68 -0.11 -5.02
CA GLY A 225 -5.00 -0.50 -3.77
C GLY A 225 -5.99 -0.88 -2.66
N ARG A 226 -7.06 -0.10 -2.51
CA ARG A 226 -8.19 -0.40 -1.61
C ARG A 226 -8.84 -1.74 -1.93
N GLU A 227 -9.13 -2.00 -3.19
CA GLU A 227 -9.76 -3.26 -3.63
C GLU A 227 -8.85 -4.47 -3.41
N VAL A 228 -7.55 -4.32 -3.67
CA VAL A 228 -6.56 -5.37 -3.42
C VAL A 228 -6.49 -5.69 -1.93
N ALA A 229 -6.40 -4.67 -1.04
CA ALA A 229 -6.40 -4.88 0.41
C ALA A 229 -7.64 -5.66 0.88
N GLN A 230 -8.82 -5.32 0.35
CA GLN A 230 -10.07 -6.01 0.66
C GLN A 230 -10.11 -7.46 0.16
N ARG A 231 -9.52 -7.75 -1.01
CA ARG A 231 -9.44 -9.12 -1.54
C ARG A 231 -8.46 -9.94 -0.71
N VAL A 232 -7.28 -9.40 -0.45
CA VAL A 232 -6.22 -10.08 0.31
C VAL A 232 -6.75 -10.53 1.67
N SER A 233 -7.44 -9.68 2.44
CA SER A 233 -7.95 -10.08 3.76
C SER A 233 -8.93 -11.26 3.75
N LYS A 234 -9.65 -11.48 2.65
CA LYS A 234 -10.58 -12.60 2.49
C LYS A 234 -9.92 -13.92 2.06
N PHE A 235 -8.76 -13.85 1.40
CA PHE A 235 -8.06 -15.02 0.85
C PHE A 235 -6.86 -15.45 1.70
N PHE A 236 -6.15 -14.50 2.30
CA PHE A 236 -4.95 -14.76 3.11
C PHE A 236 -5.18 -15.74 4.28
N PRO A 237 -6.30 -15.68 5.01
CA PRO A 237 -6.57 -16.64 6.09
C PRO A 237 -6.68 -18.07 5.59
N ARG A 238 -7.18 -18.31 4.37
CA ARG A 238 -7.40 -19.66 3.85
C ARG A 238 -6.12 -20.37 3.41
N LEU A 239 -5.17 -19.64 2.83
CA LEU A 239 -3.87 -20.19 2.43
C LEU A 239 -2.90 -20.33 3.61
N CYS A 240 -2.96 -19.42 4.56
CA CYS A 240 -2.04 -19.38 5.69
C CYS A 240 -2.52 -20.23 6.88
N LEU A 241 -3.82 -20.60 6.95
CA LEU A 241 -4.35 -21.41 8.04
C LEU A 241 -3.57 -22.70 8.27
N ALA A 242 -3.19 -23.41 7.20
CA ALA A 242 -2.44 -24.65 7.31
C ALA A 242 -1.02 -24.45 7.90
N PHE A 243 -0.39 -23.31 7.64
CA PHE A 243 0.96 -22.97 8.10
C PHE A 243 0.96 -22.27 9.47
N LEU A 244 -0.02 -21.42 9.74
CA LEU A 244 -0.20 -20.72 11.02
C LEU A 244 -0.84 -21.60 12.08
N LEU A 245 -1.65 -22.59 11.69
CA LEU A 245 -1.97 -23.69 12.59
C LEU A 245 -0.72 -24.49 12.98
N GLN A 246 0.48 -24.27 12.42
CA GLN A 246 1.72 -24.80 13.00
C GLN A 246 2.47 -23.74 13.83
N GLY A 247 2.40 -22.44 13.49
CA GLY A 247 3.13 -21.36 14.19
C GLY A 247 2.39 -20.70 15.37
N HIS A 248 1.07 -20.53 15.29
CA HIS A 248 0.24 -19.93 16.34
C HIS A 248 -0.33 -20.99 17.30
N THR A 249 -0.57 -22.22 16.82
CA THR A 249 -0.63 -23.37 17.71
C THR A 249 0.72 -23.61 18.37
N SER A 250 1.87 -23.24 17.76
CA SER A 250 3.17 -23.26 18.45
C SER A 250 3.18 -22.38 19.71
N LEU A 251 2.53 -21.21 19.69
CA LEU A 251 2.34 -20.37 20.89
C LEU A 251 1.57 -21.11 22.01
N TRP A 252 0.58 -21.92 21.63
CA TRP A 252 -0.21 -22.76 22.53
C TRP A 252 0.47 -24.11 22.88
N TYR A 253 1.26 -24.66 21.98
CA TYR A 253 2.03 -25.91 22.05
C TYR A 253 3.28 -25.76 22.92
N PHE A 254 3.95 -24.60 22.89
CA PHE A 254 5.01 -24.26 23.85
C PHE A 254 4.46 -24.17 25.28
N ARG A 255 3.16 -23.86 25.45
CA ARG A 255 2.45 -24.00 26.73
C ARG A 255 2.17 -25.46 27.07
N CYS A 256 1.80 -26.31 26.11
CA CYS A 256 1.67 -27.78 26.32
C CYS A 256 2.99 -28.46 26.73
N LYS A 257 4.16 -27.85 26.45
CA LYS A 257 5.50 -28.38 26.73
C LYS A 257 6.29 -27.67 27.85
N ARG A 258 5.62 -26.82 28.65
CA ARG A 258 6.20 -26.18 29.85
C ARG A 258 7.40 -25.25 29.60
N VAL A 259 7.36 -24.40 28.55
CA VAL A 259 8.38 -23.34 28.36
C VAL A 259 7.92 -22.03 28.99
N PRO A 260 8.69 -21.41 29.92
CA PRO A 260 8.29 -20.19 30.61
C PRO A 260 8.18 -18.99 29.65
N THR A 261 7.21 -18.13 29.91
CA THR A 261 6.75 -16.97 29.13
C THR A 261 7.79 -15.88 28.84
N GLY A 262 9.03 -16.01 29.31
CA GLY A 262 10.09 -15.00 29.19
C GLY A 262 10.87 -14.98 27.87
N TYR A 263 10.57 -15.87 26.91
CA TYR A 263 11.34 -16.01 25.65
C TYR A 263 10.56 -15.70 24.36
N PHE A 264 9.39 -15.08 24.47
CA PHE A 264 8.65 -14.65 23.28
C PHE A 264 9.18 -13.29 22.79
N SER A 265 10.27 -13.32 22.02
CA SER A 265 10.67 -12.20 21.15
C SER A 265 10.23 -12.49 19.71
N GLU A 266 9.95 -11.44 18.92
CA GLU A 266 9.71 -11.56 17.47
C GLU A 266 10.78 -12.41 16.75
N GLN A 267 12.02 -12.35 17.25
CA GLN A 267 13.15 -13.11 16.73
C GLN A 267 12.99 -14.63 16.88
N PHE A 268 12.30 -15.11 17.91
CA PHE A 268 12.08 -16.54 18.13
C PHE A 268 11.06 -17.12 17.13
N VAL A 269 9.99 -16.37 16.84
CA VAL A 269 9.00 -16.72 15.81
C VAL A 269 9.66 -16.77 14.44
N LEU A 270 10.47 -15.76 14.11
CA LEU A 270 11.23 -15.70 12.85
C LEU A 270 12.30 -16.81 12.74
N SER A 271 12.98 -17.15 13.84
CA SER A 271 13.98 -18.22 13.88
C SER A 271 13.35 -19.60 13.72
N TRP A 272 12.18 -19.84 14.30
CA TRP A 272 11.43 -21.08 14.11
C TRP A 272 10.93 -21.23 12.67
N TYR A 273 10.46 -20.13 12.06
CA TYR A 273 10.10 -20.05 10.65
C TYR A 273 11.27 -20.37 9.70
N LYS A 274 12.49 -19.96 10.07
CA LYS A 274 13.72 -20.30 9.34
C LYS A 274 14.16 -21.75 9.57
N SER A 275 14.02 -22.27 10.79
CA SER A 275 14.46 -23.62 11.16
C SER A 275 13.53 -24.73 10.69
N SER A 276 12.24 -24.44 10.43
CA SER A 276 11.29 -25.41 9.86
C SER A 276 11.51 -25.70 8.37
N GLY A 277 12.57 -25.11 7.77
CA GLY A 277 13.01 -25.41 6.41
C GLY A 277 12.20 -24.74 5.31
N SER A 278 11.33 -23.78 5.64
CA SER A 278 10.37 -23.19 4.69
C SER A 278 10.82 -21.86 4.07
N LEU A 279 11.99 -21.31 4.45
CA LEU A 279 12.74 -20.36 3.63
C LEU A 279 13.92 -21.08 2.99
N ARG A 280 13.67 -21.70 1.82
CA ARG A 280 14.72 -21.97 0.84
C ARG A 280 14.39 -21.15 -0.40
N LEU A 281 14.44 -19.83 -0.26
CA LEU A 281 14.51 -18.91 -1.37
C LEU A 281 15.90 -18.27 -1.32
N GLU A 282 16.73 -18.76 -2.24
CA GLU A 282 17.94 -18.15 -2.80
C GLU A 282 18.90 -17.40 -1.87
N ASP A 283 19.75 -18.16 -1.18
CA ASP A 283 21.16 -17.76 -1.02
C ASP A 283 21.97 -18.44 -2.15
N ARG A 284 21.93 -17.86 -3.35
CA ARG A 284 22.96 -18.13 -4.37
C ARG A 284 23.18 -16.89 -5.23
N GLY A 285 24.11 -16.07 -4.72
CA GLY A 285 24.89 -15.02 -5.38
C GLY A 285 24.48 -14.55 -6.76
N GLU A 286 24.06 -13.29 -6.83
CA GLU A 286 24.61 -12.38 -7.83
C GLU A 286 25.22 -11.18 -7.13
N GLN A 287 26.48 -10.94 -7.46
CA GLN A 287 27.30 -9.86 -6.98
C GLN A 287 27.61 -9.02 -8.21
N HIS A 288 26.91 -7.91 -8.39
CA HIS A 288 27.34 -6.78 -9.24
C HIS A 288 26.61 -5.49 -8.83
N PRO A 289 27.21 -4.32 -9.11
CA PRO A 289 27.28 -3.22 -8.15
C PRO A 289 26.49 -1.99 -8.60
N GLY A 290 26.10 -1.18 -7.60
CA GLY A 290 25.90 0.25 -7.79
C GLY A 290 24.54 0.68 -8.31
N MET A 291 23.64 0.99 -7.39
CA MET A 291 22.73 2.12 -7.57
C MET A 291 22.63 2.87 -6.25
N HIS A 292 23.22 4.06 -6.22
CA HIS A 292 23.12 5.00 -5.10
C HIS A 292 21.66 5.37 -4.83
N PRO A 293 21.27 5.61 -3.56
CA PRO A 293 19.99 6.20 -3.23
C PRO A 293 20.06 7.70 -3.54
N GLY A 294 19.31 8.15 -4.55
CA GLY A 294 19.09 9.58 -4.77
C GLY A 294 18.11 10.12 -3.71
N PRO A 295 18.40 11.25 -3.05
CA PRO A 295 17.40 11.98 -2.28
C PRO A 295 16.55 12.77 -3.26
N ASP A 296 15.22 12.68 -3.16
CA ASP A 296 14.30 13.76 -3.53
C ASP A 296 12.87 13.37 -3.15
N GLN A 297 12.51 13.63 -1.89
CA GLN A 297 11.12 13.68 -1.42
C GLN A 297 10.53 15.11 -1.46
N ASP A 298 11.22 16.07 -2.09
CA ASP A 298 10.85 17.50 -2.07
C ASP A 298 10.45 18.08 -3.44
N ALA A 299 9.93 17.27 -4.38
CA ALA A 299 9.63 17.74 -5.75
C ALA A 299 8.12 17.89 -6.10
N VAL A 300 7.19 17.87 -5.14
CA VAL A 300 5.74 17.99 -5.44
C VAL A 300 5.16 19.40 -5.19
N LEU A 301 5.91 20.32 -4.58
CA LEU A 301 5.49 21.71 -4.34
C LEU A 301 6.70 22.62 -4.54
N PRO A 302 6.90 23.24 -5.73
CA PRO A 302 6.36 24.59 -5.93
C PRO A 302 6.24 25.04 -7.42
N LEU A 303 5.10 24.93 -8.11
CA LEU A 303 5.00 25.46 -9.50
C LEU A 303 3.67 26.08 -9.93
N LEU A 304 2.75 26.40 -9.01
CA LEU A 304 1.53 27.18 -9.33
C LEU A 304 1.47 28.55 -8.64
N SER A 305 2.58 28.98 -8.03
CA SER A 305 2.78 30.36 -7.54
C SER A 305 3.91 31.02 -8.32
N GLY A 306 3.74 31.12 -9.63
CA GLY A 306 4.66 31.84 -10.53
C GLY A 306 3.92 33.00 -11.18
N HIS A 307 4.14 34.20 -10.65
CA HIS A 307 3.73 35.48 -11.25
C HIS A 307 4.16 35.54 -12.72
N ALA A 308 3.22 35.39 -13.65
CA ALA A 308 3.40 35.72 -15.05
C ALA A 308 2.51 36.91 -15.37
N GLY A 309 3.05 38.12 -15.17
CA GLY A 309 2.50 39.33 -15.77
C GLY A 309 2.68 39.28 -17.30
N PRO A 310 1.80 39.94 -18.07
CA PRO A 310 1.75 39.77 -19.51
C PRO A 310 2.83 40.61 -20.20
N GLN A 311 3.69 39.95 -20.99
CA GLN A 311 4.25 40.53 -22.20
C GLN A 311 3.62 39.80 -23.39
N ILE A 312 2.51 40.36 -23.88
CA ILE A 312 2.04 40.15 -25.25
C ILE A 312 1.70 41.55 -25.76
N LEU A 313 2.67 42.14 -26.47
CA LEU A 313 2.54 43.14 -27.51
C LEU A 313 3.46 42.67 -28.64
#